data_AF-A0AA35U4L1-F1
#
_entry.id   AF-A0AA35U4L1-F1
#
_cell.length_a   1.000
_cell.length_b   1.000
_cell.length_c   1.000
_cell.angle_alpha   90.00
_cell.angle_beta   90.00
_cell.angle_gamma   90.00
#
_symmetry.space_group_name_H-M   'P 1'
#
loop_
_entity.id
_entity.type
_entity.pdbx_description
1 polymer ?
#
loop_
_entity_poly.entity_id
_entity_poly.type
_entity_poly.pdbx_seq_one_letter_code
_entity_poly.pdbx_strand_id
1 'polypeptide(L)'
;MKSWISILFFMILLACSKESDTISEASVTTTPPVTSSPPATDNSASQGSGSSDSTSSNSGTADTSYPTDVKVVFNSNIHSSLPSEWAEQYNIILDTLDKRIPVFANFYEELDVFAWNSNTNKPYSAQIGDASGACICGNDQGRYMVLEIPEDEFNYESMHRYSVIAHEFFHAYQMSISENFNNSSFRIKWLNEGSAAVFESLYVWEHYDYNYFQYDQNQVDVEATTDPALFENYDSIGDSNYSSSVFMTLALVKELVKLGNTEEQAIRMIVKDFQEQNPNDDNWKEVFQQVLSLSVDAFYQSLAAYTADIETVIPSEGIRLQDVFEN
;
A
#
# COMPACT_ATOMS: atom_id res chain seq x y z
N MET A 1 7.73 -23.63 -44.16
CA MET A 1 8.61 -22.80 -43.31
C MET A 1 7.73 -21.76 -42.63
N LYS A 2 7.33 -22.01 -41.38
CA LYS A 2 6.58 -21.05 -40.56
C LYS A 2 7.59 -20.34 -39.69
N SER A 3 7.76 -19.04 -39.93
CA SER A 3 8.68 -18.17 -39.19
C SER A 3 8.17 -18.02 -37.77
N TRP A 4 8.98 -18.40 -36.78
CA TRP A 4 8.77 -18.04 -35.39
C TRP A 4 9.31 -16.63 -35.22
N ILE A 5 8.42 -15.66 -35.00
CA ILE A 5 8.79 -14.34 -34.52
C ILE A 5 8.89 -14.50 -33.01
N SER A 6 10.12 -14.50 -32.48
CA SER A 6 10.37 -14.35 -31.05
C SER A 6 9.96 -12.93 -30.68
N ILE A 7 8.84 -12.80 -29.96
CA ILE A 7 8.45 -11.55 -29.31
C ILE A 7 9.37 -11.40 -28.10
N LEU A 8 10.26 -10.42 -28.18
CA LEU A 8 11.06 -9.98 -27.04
C LEU A 8 10.12 -9.18 -26.13
N PHE A 9 9.72 -9.75 -25.00
CA PHE A 9 9.05 -8.99 -23.94
C PHE A 9 10.04 -7.96 -23.40
N PHE A 10 9.79 -6.69 -23.65
CA PHE A 10 10.56 -5.60 -23.05
C PHE A 10 10.04 -5.44 -21.62
N MET A 11 10.79 -5.97 -20.65
CA MET A 11 10.52 -5.76 -19.23
C MET A 11 10.67 -4.27 -18.92
N ILE A 12 9.58 -3.62 -18.54
CA ILE A 12 9.62 -2.32 -17.86
C ILE A 12 9.40 -2.63 -16.38
N LEU A 13 10.42 -2.39 -15.56
CA LEU A 13 10.30 -2.35 -14.11
C LEU A 13 9.41 -1.16 -13.75
N LEU A 14 8.15 -1.41 -13.41
CA LEU A 14 7.20 -0.42 -12.93
C LEU A 14 6.87 -0.78 -11.48
N ALA A 15 7.61 -0.16 -10.57
CA ALA A 15 7.27 -0.12 -9.16
C ALA A 15 6.55 1.20 -8.89
N CYS A 16 5.59 1.21 -7.95
CA CYS A 16 5.13 2.45 -7.35
C CYS A 16 6.36 3.21 -6.84
N SER A 17 6.43 4.52 -7.13
CA SER A 17 7.60 5.29 -6.75
C SER A 17 7.62 5.45 -5.22
N LYS A 18 8.77 5.14 -4.61
CA LYS A 18 9.03 5.37 -3.19
C LYS A 18 8.77 6.85 -2.82
N GLU A 19 8.05 7.08 -1.73
CA GLU A 19 7.90 8.40 -1.12
C GLU A 19 9.28 8.96 -0.72
N SER A 20 9.65 10.15 -1.21
CA SER A 20 10.94 10.76 -0.89
C SER A 20 10.87 11.48 0.46
N ASP A 21 11.37 10.84 1.52
CA ASP A 21 11.58 11.49 2.83
C ASP A 21 12.66 12.59 2.69
N THR A 22 12.24 13.83 2.48
CA THR A 22 13.14 15.00 2.56
C THR A 22 12.67 15.94 3.66
N ILE A 23 13.10 15.64 4.90
CA ILE A 23 13.11 16.63 5.98
C ILE A 23 14.27 17.60 5.70
N SER A 24 13.95 18.87 5.48
CA SER A 24 14.95 19.93 5.28
C SER A 24 15.73 20.18 6.59
N GLU A 25 16.95 19.66 6.72
CA GLU A 25 17.86 20.12 7.76
C GLU A 25 18.43 21.50 7.39
N ALA A 26 18.02 22.50 8.16
CA ALA A 26 18.58 23.84 8.13
C ALA A 26 20.08 23.81 8.44
N SER A 27 20.85 24.49 7.60
CA SER A 27 22.29 24.69 7.66
C SER A 27 22.82 25.04 9.07
N VAL A 28 23.69 24.19 9.62
CA VAL A 28 24.55 24.54 10.76
C VAL A 28 26.01 24.52 10.32
N THR A 29 26.61 25.70 10.38
CA THR A 29 28.00 25.98 10.00
C THR A 29 28.98 25.32 10.98
N THR A 30 29.98 24.64 10.44
CA THR A 30 31.02 23.92 11.17
C THR A 30 32.10 24.85 11.74
N THR A 31 32.48 24.64 13.00
CA THR A 31 33.82 24.99 13.52
C THR A 31 34.34 23.89 14.46
N PRO A 32 35.67 23.65 14.55
CA PRO A 32 36.25 22.38 15.01
C PRO A 32 36.58 22.34 16.53
N PRO A 33 37.03 21.18 17.07
CA PRO A 33 36.85 20.81 18.46
C PRO A 33 38.00 21.22 19.38
N VAL A 34 37.70 21.40 20.67
CA VAL A 34 38.70 21.42 21.75
C VAL A 34 38.32 20.43 22.84
N THR A 35 39.30 19.62 23.18
CA THR A 35 39.37 18.51 24.15
C THR A 35 39.22 18.93 25.62
N SER A 36 38.60 18.07 26.46
CA SER A 36 39.17 17.44 27.68
C SER A 36 38.10 16.98 28.69
N SER A 37 38.43 15.91 29.42
CA SER A 37 37.57 15.00 30.20
C SER A 37 37.26 15.48 31.66
N PRO A 38 36.72 14.66 32.61
CA PRO A 38 35.54 14.98 33.47
C PRO A 38 35.95 15.02 34.99
N PRO A 39 35.15 14.63 36.00
CA PRO A 39 33.70 14.63 36.27
C PRO A 39 33.34 15.39 37.58
N ALA A 40 32.05 15.59 37.89
CA ALA A 40 31.62 15.77 39.29
C ALA A 40 30.16 15.33 39.51
N THR A 41 30.02 14.34 40.37
CA THR A 41 28.84 13.90 41.10
C THR A 41 28.27 15.01 41.99
N ASP A 42 26.95 15.05 42.18
CA ASP A 42 26.43 14.95 43.55
C ASP A 42 24.99 14.44 43.63
N ASN A 43 24.80 13.54 44.59
CA ASN A 43 23.52 13.03 45.05
C ASN A 43 22.91 14.02 46.05
N SER A 44 21.58 14.11 46.12
CA SER A 44 20.88 13.96 47.41
C SER A 44 19.37 13.87 47.24
N ALA A 45 18.86 12.75 47.74
CA ALA A 45 17.46 12.53 48.07
C ALA A 45 17.08 13.31 49.34
N SER A 46 15.84 13.80 49.41
CA SER A 46 15.04 13.63 50.62
C SER A 46 13.54 13.78 50.34
N GLN A 47 12.79 12.88 50.94
CA GLN A 47 11.33 12.74 50.94
C GLN A 47 10.61 13.93 51.59
N GLY A 48 9.35 14.15 51.16
CA GLY A 48 8.43 15.05 51.83
C GLY A 48 6.99 14.86 51.33
N SER A 49 6.19 14.20 52.17
CA SER A 49 4.76 13.88 52.02
C SER A 49 3.85 15.13 51.94
N GLY A 50 2.68 15.01 51.28
CA GLY A 50 1.50 15.80 51.65
C GLY A 50 0.60 16.33 50.54
N SER A 51 -0.47 15.57 50.26
CA SER A 51 -1.86 16.01 50.03
C SER A 51 -2.23 17.01 48.91
N SER A 52 -2.97 16.46 47.94
CA SER A 52 -4.24 16.95 47.37
C SER A 52 -4.42 18.46 47.14
N ASP A 53 -4.42 18.86 45.87
CA ASP A 53 -5.43 19.81 45.38
C ASP A 53 -5.84 19.46 43.94
N SER A 54 -7.09 19.04 43.81
CA SER A 54 -7.78 18.80 42.55
C SER A 54 -8.11 20.15 41.91
N THR A 55 -7.39 20.52 40.85
CA THR A 55 -7.83 21.58 39.94
C THR A 55 -8.08 20.95 38.58
N SER A 56 -9.35 20.71 38.31
CA SER A 56 -9.88 20.35 36.99
C SER A 56 -9.57 21.48 36.01
N SER A 57 -8.52 21.29 35.21
CA SER A 57 -8.34 22.04 33.97
C SER A 57 -9.03 21.27 32.85
N ASN A 58 -10.26 21.70 32.55
CA ASN A 58 -11.04 21.28 31.41
C ASN A 58 -10.32 21.72 30.12
N SER A 59 -9.42 20.88 29.61
CA SER A 59 -8.89 20.97 28.25
C SER A 59 -9.90 20.26 27.36
N GLY A 60 -10.81 21.03 26.76
CA GLY A 60 -11.70 20.52 25.73
C GLY A 60 -10.88 20.04 24.55
N THR A 61 -10.62 18.74 24.49
CA THR A 61 -10.24 18.06 23.25
C THR A 61 -11.42 18.27 22.30
N ALA A 62 -11.17 18.95 21.18
CA ALA A 62 -12.15 19.01 20.12
C ALA A 62 -12.52 17.57 19.75
N ASP A 63 -13.78 17.23 19.95
CA ASP A 63 -14.39 15.98 19.50
C ASP A 63 -14.43 16.04 17.97
N THR A 64 -13.34 15.63 17.32
CA THR A 64 -13.32 15.39 15.87
C THR A 64 -13.94 14.02 15.63
N SER A 65 -15.23 13.89 15.92
CA SER A 65 -16.00 12.73 15.46
C SER A 65 -16.22 12.92 13.96
N TYR A 66 -15.36 12.32 13.13
CA TYR A 66 -15.59 12.28 11.69
C TYR A 66 -16.90 11.53 11.42
N PRO A 67 -17.82 12.10 10.62
CA PRO A 67 -19.07 11.43 10.28
C PRO A 67 -18.76 10.23 9.38
N THR A 68 -19.05 9.02 9.87
CA THR A 68 -18.75 7.71 9.24
C THR A 68 -19.45 7.48 7.89
N ASP A 69 -20.32 8.39 7.45
CA ASP A 69 -21.13 8.25 6.24
C ASP A 69 -20.76 9.27 5.13
N VAL A 70 -19.82 10.18 5.39
CA VAL A 70 -19.33 11.14 4.37
C VAL A 70 -18.22 10.48 3.57
N LYS A 71 -18.32 10.50 2.23
CA LYS A 71 -17.28 9.96 1.34
C LYS A 71 -16.20 11.00 1.07
N VAL A 72 -14.97 10.51 0.88
CA VAL A 72 -13.85 11.31 0.38
C VAL A 72 -14.18 11.85 -1.02
N VAL A 73 -13.81 13.10 -1.27
CA VAL A 73 -13.91 13.70 -2.61
C VAL A 73 -12.61 13.46 -3.37
N PHE A 74 -12.68 12.71 -4.49
CA PHE A 74 -11.56 12.55 -5.41
C PHE A 74 -11.57 13.69 -6.44
N ASN A 75 -10.61 14.61 -6.34
CA ASN A 75 -10.47 15.74 -7.26
C ASN A 75 -9.63 15.32 -8.47
N SER A 76 -10.26 14.74 -9.49
CA SER A 76 -9.58 14.18 -10.66
C SER A 76 -9.08 15.24 -11.64
N ASN A 77 -7.76 15.44 -11.67
CA ASN A 77 -7.02 16.26 -12.63
C ASN A 77 -6.42 15.38 -13.74
N ILE A 78 -7.24 15.01 -14.73
CA ILE A 78 -6.84 14.15 -15.85
C ILE A 78 -6.29 15.01 -17.00
N HIS A 79 -5.00 14.87 -17.30
CA HIS A 79 -4.34 15.64 -18.35
C HIS A 79 -4.76 15.18 -19.75
N SER A 80 -4.85 16.10 -20.71
CA SER A 80 -5.29 15.81 -22.09
C SER A 80 -4.29 14.98 -22.91
N SER A 81 -3.16 14.58 -22.34
CA SER A 81 -2.22 13.64 -22.98
C SER A 81 -2.68 12.19 -22.87
N LEU A 82 -3.62 11.90 -21.97
CA LEU A 82 -4.25 10.58 -21.87
C LEU A 82 -5.36 10.44 -22.91
N PRO A 83 -5.49 9.28 -23.58
CA PRO A 83 -6.60 9.01 -24.50
C PRO A 83 -7.96 9.14 -23.80
N SER A 84 -8.98 9.59 -24.53
CA SER A 84 -10.34 9.71 -23.99
C SER A 84 -10.91 8.36 -23.51
N GLU A 85 -10.55 7.27 -24.18
CA GLU A 85 -10.94 5.91 -23.79
C GLU A 85 -10.35 5.52 -22.43
N TRP A 86 -9.11 5.91 -22.15
CA TRP A 86 -8.50 5.69 -20.84
C TRP A 86 -9.21 6.50 -19.76
N ALA A 87 -9.53 7.77 -20.04
CA ALA A 87 -10.26 8.62 -19.10
C ALA A 87 -11.68 8.09 -18.82
N GLU A 88 -12.35 7.50 -19.81
CA GLU A 88 -13.63 6.81 -19.61
C GLU A 88 -13.47 5.59 -18.71
N GLN A 89 -12.48 4.74 -18.97
CA GLN A 89 -12.17 3.57 -18.13
C GLN A 89 -11.82 3.97 -16.69
N TYR A 90 -11.03 5.02 -16.49
CA TYR A 90 -10.74 5.57 -15.16
C TYR A 90 -12.01 5.89 -14.36
N ASN A 91 -12.99 6.57 -14.98
CA ASN A 91 -14.26 6.88 -14.32
C ASN A 91 -15.08 5.62 -14.01
N ILE A 92 -15.08 4.62 -14.90
CA ILE A 92 -15.77 3.34 -14.68
C ILE A 92 -15.14 2.59 -13.50
N ILE A 93 -13.81 2.54 -13.43
CA ILE A 93 -13.08 1.87 -12.35
C ILE A 93 -13.40 2.54 -11.01
N LEU A 94 -13.28 3.88 -10.92
CA LEU A 94 -13.62 4.63 -9.71
C LEU A 94 -15.06 4.43 -9.25
N ASP A 95 -16.03 4.52 -10.16
CA ASP A 95 -17.45 4.29 -9.84
C ASP A 95 -17.72 2.85 -9.39
N THR A 96 -17.04 1.88 -9.98
CA THR A 96 -17.16 0.45 -9.60
C THR A 96 -16.58 0.23 -8.21
N LEU A 97 -15.39 0.77 -7.94
CA LEU A 97 -14.71 0.62 -6.66
C LEU A 97 -15.40 1.39 -5.54
N ASP A 98 -15.90 2.61 -5.78
CA ASP A 98 -16.63 3.40 -4.78
C ASP A 98 -17.96 2.74 -4.33
N LYS A 99 -18.55 1.91 -5.19
CA LYS A 99 -19.70 1.06 -4.83
C LYS A 99 -19.31 -0.18 -4.04
N ARG A 100 -18.11 -0.71 -4.28
CA ARG A 100 -17.59 -1.95 -3.67
C ARG A 100 -17.00 -1.71 -2.29
N ILE A 101 -16.08 -0.75 -2.21
CA ILE A 101 -15.31 -0.36 -1.03
C ILE A 101 -15.34 1.17 -0.92
N PRO A 102 -16.47 1.75 -0.49
CA PRO A 102 -16.59 3.20 -0.35
C PRO A 102 -15.51 3.75 0.57
N VAL A 103 -14.86 4.83 0.13
CA VAL A 103 -13.82 5.52 0.89
C VAL A 103 -14.47 6.62 1.72
N PHE A 104 -14.59 6.38 3.03
CA PHE A 104 -15.21 7.33 3.95
C PHE A 104 -14.18 8.34 4.49
N ALA A 105 -14.62 9.57 4.74
CA ALA A 105 -13.80 10.68 5.18
C ALA A 105 -13.47 10.59 6.70
N ASN A 106 -12.93 9.45 7.13
CA ASN A 106 -12.60 9.17 8.52
C ASN A 106 -11.30 9.85 8.97
N PHE A 107 -10.34 10.00 8.06
CA PHE A 107 -9.00 10.53 8.36
C PHE A 107 -8.53 11.59 7.36
N TYR A 108 -9.27 11.82 6.28
CA TYR A 108 -9.05 12.85 5.27
C TYR A 108 -10.35 13.08 4.49
N GLU A 109 -10.58 14.30 3.98
CA GLU A 109 -11.85 14.68 3.34
C GLU A 109 -11.77 14.70 1.81
N GLU A 110 -10.59 15.00 1.26
CA GLU A 110 -10.36 15.14 -0.17
C GLU A 110 -9.03 14.50 -0.56
N LEU A 111 -8.93 14.02 -1.80
CA LEU A 111 -7.70 13.53 -2.39
C LEU A 111 -7.60 14.02 -3.84
N ASP A 112 -6.59 14.85 -4.11
CA ASP A 112 -6.28 15.26 -5.47
C ASP A 112 -5.68 14.09 -6.25
N VAL A 113 -6.18 13.83 -7.46
CA VAL A 113 -5.64 12.81 -8.36
C VAL A 113 -5.04 13.50 -9.57
N PHE A 114 -3.76 13.27 -9.84
CA PHE A 114 -3.06 13.82 -11.00
C PHE A 114 -2.68 12.70 -11.96
N ALA A 115 -3.30 12.67 -13.13
CA ALA A 115 -3.04 11.63 -14.12
C ALA A 115 -2.53 12.22 -15.43
N TRP A 116 -1.47 11.65 -15.99
CA TRP A 116 -0.93 12.02 -17.31
C TRP A 116 -0.22 10.85 -17.98
N ASN A 117 -0.04 10.94 -19.28
CA ASN A 117 0.82 10.02 -20.03
C ASN A 117 2.30 10.43 -19.88
N SER A 118 3.19 9.49 -19.58
CA SER A 118 4.61 9.73 -19.30
C SER A 118 5.41 10.36 -20.46
N ASN A 119 4.88 10.35 -21.69
CA ASN A 119 5.45 11.10 -22.82
C ASN A 119 5.38 12.63 -22.63
N THR A 120 4.57 13.08 -21.67
CA THR A 120 4.35 14.49 -21.35
C THR A 120 5.20 14.87 -20.15
N ASN A 121 6.04 15.90 -20.32
CA ASN A 121 6.98 16.31 -19.29
C ASN A 121 6.29 16.98 -18.08
N LYS A 122 5.99 16.17 -17.04
CA LYS A 122 5.52 16.58 -15.69
C LYS A 122 4.54 17.76 -15.68
N PRO A 123 3.32 17.61 -16.26
CA PRO A 123 2.38 18.71 -16.43
C PRO A 123 1.87 19.33 -15.12
N TYR A 124 2.02 18.63 -13.99
CA TYR A 124 1.57 19.06 -12.66
C TYR A 124 2.71 19.39 -11.69
N SER A 125 3.93 19.61 -12.19
CA SER A 125 5.11 19.88 -11.34
C SER A 125 4.96 21.08 -10.39
N ALA A 126 4.05 22.03 -10.68
CA ALA A 126 3.75 23.12 -9.76
C ALA A 126 2.99 22.67 -8.50
N GLN A 127 2.22 21.58 -8.59
CA GLN A 127 1.41 21.03 -7.50
C GLN A 127 2.13 19.89 -6.77
N ILE A 128 2.75 18.98 -7.53
CA ILE A 128 3.30 17.72 -7.01
C ILE A 128 4.83 17.64 -7.06
N GLY A 129 5.50 18.72 -7.47
CA GLY A 129 6.95 18.77 -7.57
C GLY A 129 7.48 17.75 -8.59
N ASP A 130 8.39 16.89 -8.14
CA ASP A 130 9.06 15.90 -8.97
C ASP A 130 8.42 14.50 -8.93
N ALA A 131 7.30 14.32 -8.22
CA ALA A 131 6.60 13.05 -8.13
C ALA A 131 6.29 12.45 -9.52
N SER A 132 6.45 11.14 -9.63
CA SER A 132 6.39 10.36 -10.88
C SER A 132 5.93 8.93 -10.61
N GLY A 133 5.57 8.20 -11.66
CA GLY A 133 5.01 6.85 -11.56
C GLY A 133 3.60 6.85 -10.99
N ALA A 134 3.21 5.75 -10.34
CA ALA A 134 1.99 5.68 -9.54
C ALA A 134 2.32 5.67 -8.06
N CYS A 135 1.54 6.40 -7.26
CA CYS A 135 1.63 6.41 -5.81
C CYS A 135 0.46 7.21 -5.19
N ILE A 136 0.18 6.93 -3.92
CA ILE A 136 -0.27 7.95 -2.98
C ILE A 136 0.97 8.57 -2.36
N CYS A 137 1.28 9.77 -2.81
CA CYS A 137 2.43 10.56 -2.38
C CYS A 137 1.99 11.75 -1.52
N GLY A 138 2.94 12.44 -0.92
CA GLY A 138 2.67 13.68 -0.19
C GLY A 138 3.78 14.70 -0.36
N ASN A 139 3.42 15.95 -0.12
CA ASN A 139 4.36 17.06 0.06
C ASN A 139 3.79 18.04 1.09
N ASP A 140 4.39 19.23 1.22
CA ASP A 140 3.95 20.28 2.15
C ASP A 140 2.49 20.75 1.95
N GLN A 141 1.85 20.43 0.81
CA GLN A 141 0.45 20.72 0.52
C GLN A 141 -0.51 19.62 0.95
N GLY A 142 -0.01 18.45 1.37
CA GLY A 142 -0.81 17.29 1.76
C GLY A 142 -0.57 16.07 0.87
N ARG A 143 -1.44 15.07 1.02
CA ARG A 143 -1.41 13.84 0.23
C ARG A 143 -2.17 13.99 -1.08
N TYR A 144 -1.69 13.32 -2.12
CA TYR A 144 -2.29 13.27 -3.45
C TYR A 144 -1.97 11.94 -4.12
N MET A 145 -2.82 11.53 -5.05
CA MET A 145 -2.62 10.37 -5.90
C MET A 145 -1.98 10.79 -7.22
N VAL A 146 -0.95 10.07 -7.63
CA VAL A 146 -0.29 10.21 -8.94
C VAL A 146 -0.62 8.98 -9.77
N LEU A 147 -1.01 9.21 -11.03
CA LEU A 147 -1.22 8.18 -12.04
C LEU A 147 -0.46 8.60 -13.32
N GLU A 148 0.86 8.53 -13.27
CA GLU A 148 1.68 8.66 -14.48
C GLU A 148 1.67 7.34 -15.25
N ILE A 149 0.93 7.29 -16.35
CA ILE A 149 0.78 6.09 -17.17
C ILE A 149 1.88 6.06 -18.24
N PRO A 150 2.75 5.03 -18.27
CA PRO A 150 3.77 4.90 -19.29
C PRO A 150 3.19 4.86 -20.71
N GLU A 151 3.78 5.63 -21.63
CA GLU A 151 3.41 5.62 -23.06
C GLU A 151 3.41 4.20 -23.65
N ASP A 152 4.37 3.37 -23.25
CA ASP A 152 4.49 2.00 -23.75
C ASP A 152 3.31 1.10 -23.37
N GLU A 153 2.58 1.41 -22.30
CA GLU A 153 1.37 0.64 -21.94
C GLU A 153 0.22 0.86 -22.92
N PHE A 154 0.21 2.01 -23.61
CA PHE A 154 -0.71 2.24 -24.72
C PHE A 154 -0.23 1.55 -26.00
N ASN A 155 1.09 1.51 -26.24
CA ASN A 155 1.68 0.87 -27.43
C ASN A 155 1.56 -0.66 -27.39
N TYR A 156 1.64 -1.25 -26.19
CA TYR A 156 1.64 -2.70 -25.97
C TYR A 156 0.38 -3.22 -25.28
N GLU A 157 -0.63 -2.36 -25.12
CA GLU A 157 -1.91 -2.69 -24.48
C GLU A 157 -1.75 -3.35 -23.10
N SER A 158 -0.75 -2.94 -22.32
CA SER A 158 -0.48 -3.46 -20.97
C SER A 158 -1.63 -3.18 -19.99
N MET A 159 -2.11 -4.20 -19.30
CA MET A 159 -3.22 -4.08 -18.34
C MET A 159 -2.90 -3.21 -17.13
N HIS A 160 -1.61 -2.96 -16.85
CA HIS A 160 -1.17 -2.07 -15.77
C HIS A 160 -1.84 -0.69 -15.84
N ARG A 161 -2.08 -0.16 -17.04
CA ARG A 161 -2.76 1.14 -17.24
C ARG A 161 -4.14 1.25 -16.58
N TYR A 162 -4.78 0.11 -16.30
CA TYR A 162 -6.06 0.03 -15.60
C TYR A 162 -5.92 -0.56 -14.21
N SER A 163 -5.05 -1.56 -14.01
CA SER A 163 -4.85 -2.18 -12.69
C SER A 163 -4.38 -1.14 -11.65
N VAL A 164 -3.47 -0.25 -12.05
CA VAL A 164 -2.88 0.75 -11.17
C VAL A 164 -3.90 1.73 -10.59
N ILE A 165 -5.02 1.96 -11.29
CA ILE A 165 -6.12 2.77 -10.78
C ILE A 165 -6.79 2.06 -9.60
N ALA A 166 -6.98 0.74 -9.68
CA ALA A 166 -7.51 -0.06 -8.59
C ALA A 166 -6.52 -0.19 -7.43
N HIS A 167 -5.22 -0.31 -7.72
CA HIS A 167 -4.14 -0.33 -6.71
C HIS A 167 -4.15 0.94 -5.86
N GLU A 168 -4.06 2.10 -6.51
CA GLU A 168 -4.01 3.38 -5.79
C GLU A 168 -5.34 3.74 -5.13
N PHE A 169 -6.49 3.37 -5.72
CA PHE A 169 -7.77 3.50 -5.05
C PHE A 169 -7.81 2.65 -3.77
N PHE A 170 -7.24 1.44 -3.79
CA PHE A 170 -7.19 0.59 -2.61
C PHE A 170 -6.29 1.17 -1.52
N HIS A 171 -5.18 1.83 -1.85
CA HIS A 171 -4.42 2.61 -0.87
C HIS A 171 -5.23 3.77 -0.27
N ALA A 172 -6.07 4.45 -1.06
CA ALA A 172 -7.00 5.45 -0.54
C ALA A 172 -7.99 4.82 0.45
N TYR A 173 -8.56 3.68 0.08
CA TYR A 173 -9.39 2.91 1.00
C TYR A 173 -8.64 2.52 2.29
N GLN A 174 -7.40 2.02 2.22
CA GLN A 174 -6.58 1.69 3.39
C GLN A 174 -6.35 2.91 4.30
N MET A 175 -6.03 4.08 3.72
CA MET A 175 -5.93 5.33 4.49
C MET A 175 -7.24 5.69 5.19
N SER A 176 -8.39 5.36 4.60
CA SER A 176 -9.70 5.68 5.19
C SER A 176 -10.11 4.78 6.35
N ILE A 177 -9.55 3.57 6.46
CA ILE A 177 -9.90 2.60 7.50
C ILE A 177 -8.80 2.41 8.56
N SER A 178 -7.60 2.93 8.32
CA SER A 178 -6.44 2.77 9.20
C SER A 178 -5.70 4.12 9.34
N GLU A 179 -5.82 4.73 10.52
CA GLU A 179 -5.13 5.99 10.85
C GLU A 179 -3.61 5.87 10.72
N ASN A 180 -3.05 4.74 11.17
CA ASN A 180 -1.62 4.45 11.14
C ASN A 180 -1.11 4.19 9.72
N PHE A 181 -1.96 3.67 8.83
CA PHE A 181 -1.66 3.65 7.41
C PHE A 181 -1.68 5.08 6.83
N ASN A 182 -2.71 5.87 7.17
CA ASN A 182 -2.85 7.26 6.71
C ASN A 182 -1.73 8.20 7.17
N ASN A 183 -1.12 7.95 8.33
CA ASN A 183 -0.03 8.79 8.85
C ASN A 183 1.37 8.18 8.61
N SER A 184 1.46 7.10 7.82
CA SER A 184 2.70 6.36 7.53
C SER A 184 3.39 5.72 8.75
N SER A 185 2.67 5.46 9.85
CA SER A 185 3.19 4.72 11.02
C SER A 185 3.10 3.19 10.88
N PHE A 186 2.60 2.69 9.74
CA PHE A 186 2.59 1.28 9.40
C PHE A 186 3.22 1.04 8.03
N ARG A 187 4.46 0.51 8.01
CA ARG A 187 5.28 0.41 6.81
C ARG A 187 5.82 -1.00 6.55
N ILE A 188 4.95 -2.01 6.62
CA ILE A 188 5.31 -3.39 6.23
C ILE A 188 4.95 -3.60 4.76
N LYS A 189 5.96 -3.60 3.89
CA LYS A 189 5.77 -3.57 2.42
C LYS A 189 4.85 -4.68 1.94
N TRP A 190 5.12 -5.96 2.23
CA TRP A 190 4.31 -7.04 1.68
C TRP A 190 2.85 -7.03 2.15
N LEU A 191 2.56 -6.50 3.35
CA LEU A 191 1.19 -6.33 3.85
C LEU A 191 0.48 -5.13 3.22
N ASN A 192 1.22 -4.09 2.84
CA ASN A 192 0.66 -2.88 2.23
C ASN A 192 0.54 -3.03 0.71
N GLU A 193 1.67 -3.21 0.04
CA GLU A 193 1.77 -3.30 -1.42
C GLU A 193 1.32 -4.66 -1.94
N GLY A 194 1.62 -5.75 -1.23
CA GLY A 194 1.16 -7.08 -1.62
C GLY A 194 -0.36 -7.22 -1.55
N SER A 195 -1.00 -6.62 -0.55
CA SER A 195 -2.47 -6.61 -0.47
C SER A 195 -3.11 -5.72 -1.53
N ALA A 196 -2.52 -4.56 -1.84
CA ALA A 196 -2.97 -3.70 -2.93
C ALA A 196 -2.80 -4.37 -4.31
N ALA A 197 -1.67 -5.05 -4.53
CA ALA A 197 -1.37 -5.77 -5.76
C ALA A 197 -2.29 -7.01 -5.93
N VAL A 198 -2.67 -7.71 -4.85
CA VAL A 198 -3.71 -8.75 -4.88
C VAL A 198 -5.07 -8.14 -5.21
N PHE A 199 -5.41 -6.99 -4.63
CA PHE A 199 -6.68 -6.30 -4.90
C PHE A 199 -6.80 -5.88 -6.37
N GLU A 200 -5.78 -5.23 -6.95
CA GLU A 200 -5.80 -4.86 -8.38
C GLU A 200 -5.88 -6.11 -9.27
N SER A 201 -5.21 -7.20 -8.89
CA SER A 201 -5.20 -8.43 -9.69
C SER A 201 -6.58 -9.09 -9.72
N LEU A 202 -7.28 -9.10 -8.58
CA LEU A 202 -8.66 -9.58 -8.51
C LEU A 202 -9.62 -8.65 -9.25
N TYR A 203 -9.41 -7.33 -9.19
CA TYR A 203 -10.19 -6.38 -9.98
C TYR A 203 -10.02 -6.65 -11.49
N VAL A 204 -8.77 -6.84 -11.94
CA VAL A 204 -8.49 -7.17 -13.34
C VAL A 204 -9.14 -8.48 -13.73
N TRP A 205 -9.01 -9.53 -12.90
CA TRP A 205 -9.62 -10.83 -13.14
C TRP A 205 -11.15 -10.75 -13.28
N GLU A 206 -11.81 -9.98 -12.42
CA GLU A 206 -13.28 -9.87 -12.39
C GLU A 206 -13.83 -9.10 -13.61
N HIS A 207 -13.12 -8.07 -14.07
CA HIS A 207 -13.64 -7.11 -15.05
C HIS A 207 -13.02 -7.20 -16.44
N TYR A 208 -11.87 -7.85 -16.55
CA TYR A 208 -11.13 -8.05 -17.78
C TYR A 208 -10.86 -9.54 -17.93
N ASP A 209 -10.96 -10.06 -19.15
CA ASP A 209 -10.64 -11.47 -19.46
C ASP A 209 -9.11 -11.67 -19.46
N TYR A 210 -8.49 -11.41 -18.31
CA TYR A 210 -7.06 -11.31 -18.12
C TYR A 210 -6.65 -11.73 -16.70
N ASN A 211 -5.75 -12.71 -16.61
CA ASN A 211 -5.22 -13.17 -15.32
C ASN A 211 -3.93 -12.41 -14.98
N TYR A 212 -4.08 -11.30 -14.26
CA TYR A 212 -2.95 -10.43 -13.89
C TYR A 212 -1.92 -11.16 -13.01
N PHE A 213 -2.35 -12.09 -12.15
CA PHE A 213 -1.43 -12.90 -11.34
C PHE A 213 -0.44 -13.68 -12.20
N GLN A 214 -0.96 -14.33 -13.25
CA GLN A 214 -0.18 -15.22 -14.11
C GLN A 214 0.75 -14.46 -15.07
N TYR A 215 0.34 -13.29 -15.53
CA TYR A 215 1.05 -12.59 -16.59
C TYR A 215 1.95 -11.46 -16.09
N ASP A 216 1.57 -10.74 -15.03
CA ASP A 216 2.27 -9.54 -14.56
C ASP A 216 2.89 -9.68 -13.16
N GLN A 217 2.45 -10.68 -12.37
CA GLN A 217 2.92 -10.97 -11.00
C GLN A 217 3.69 -12.30 -10.87
N ASN A 218 4.32 -12.75 -11.96
CA ASN A 218 4.92 -14.09 -12.08
C ASN A 218 6.42 -14.17 -11.75
N GLN A 219 7.02 -13.09 -11.23
CA GLN A 219 8.45 -13.03 -10.92
C GLN A 219 8.70 -13.16 -9.42
N VAL A 220 8.32 -14.32 -8.85
CA VAL A 220 8.49 -14.59 -7.42
C VAL A 220 9.97 -14.90 -7.12
N ASP A 221 10.58 -14.12 -6.24
CA ASP A 221 11.94 -14.33 -5.77
C ASP A 221 12.00 -15.53 -4.80
N VAL A 222 13.12 -16.25 -4.80
CA VAL A 222 13.30 -17.43 -3.93
C VAL A 222 13.28 -17.06 -2.44
N GLU A 223 13.67 -15.83 -2.12
CA GLU A 223 13.64 -15.23 -0.80
C GLU A 223 12.23 -15.23 -0.20
N ALA A 224 11.16 -15.20 -1.02
CA ALA A 224 9.78 -15.25 -0.52
C ALA A 224 9.48 -16.53 0.26
N THR A 225 10.28 -17.60 0.05
CA THR A 225 10.16 -18.88 0.76
C THR A 225 11.32 -19.18 1.70
N THR A 226 12.45 -18.46 1.57
CA THR A 226 13.68 -18.75 2.33
C THR A 226 14.06 -17.66 3.33
N ASP A 227 13.71 -16.40 3.08
CA ASP A 227 13.90 -15.25 3.95
C ASP A 227 12.76 -14.22 3.77
N PRO A 228 11.51 -14.58 4.09
CA PRO A 228 10.34 -13.74 3.82
C PRO A 228 10.35 -12.40 4.56
N ALA A 229 11.08 -12.28 5.66
CA ALA A 229 11.24 -11.02 6.39
C ALA A 229 11.91 -9.92 5.54
N LEU A 230 12.64 -10.29 4.49
CA LEU A 230 13.20 -9.36 3.52
C LEU A 230 12.12 -8.44 2.92
N PHE A 231 10.91 -8.96 2.67
CA PHE A 231 9.81 -8.21 2.06
C PHE A 231 9.00 -7.36 3.05
N GLU A 232 9.42 -7.27 4.31
CA GLU A 232 8.90 -6.24 5.22
C GLU A 232 9.38 -4.84 4.83
N ASN A 233 10.58 -4.73 4.22
CA ASN A 233 11.23 -3.45 3.95
C ASN A 233 11.03 -2.98 2.50
N TYR A 234 10.71 -1.71 2.32
CA TYR A 234 10.60 -1.05 1.00
C TYR A 234 11.94 -0.96 0.25
N ASP A 235 13.07 -1.03 0.95
CA ASP A 235 14.42 -1.00 0.36
C ASP A 235 14.98 -2.39 0.00
N SER A 236 14.19 -3.44 0.15
CA SER A 236 14.60 -4.79 -0.24
C SER A 236 14.93 -4.86 -1.74
N ILE A 237 15.99 -5.58 -2.11
CA ILE A 237 16.29 -5.87 -3.51
C ILE A 237 15.37 -7.00 -3.99
N GLY A 238 14.82 -6.88 -5.20
CA GLY A 238 13.88 -7.85 -5.78
C GLY A 238 12.44 -7.34 -5.71
N ASP A 239 11.49 -8.24 -5.73
CA ASP A 239 10.05 -7.98 -5.66
C ASP A 239 9.52 -7.19 -6.87
N SER A 240 9.93 -7.59 -8.07
CA SER A 240 9.50 -6.98 -9.33
C SER A 240 7.97 -6.96 -9.39
N ASN A 241 7.38 -5.78 -9.62
CA ASN A 241 5.94 -5.53 -9.60
C ASN A 241 5.21 -5.98 -8.31
N TYR A 242 5.93 -6.16 -7.20
CA TYR A 242 5.42 -6.77 -5.97
C TYR A 242 5.10 -8.27 -6.05
N SER A 243 5.62 -8.99 -7.06
CA SER A 243 5.33 -10.41 -7.30
C SER A 243 5.55 -11.30 -6.06
N SER A 244 6.63 -11.04 -5.31
CA SER A 244 6.96 -11.81 -4.09
C SER A 244 6.02 -11.44 -2.94
N SER A 245 5.67 -10.16 -2.82
CA SER A 245 4.67 -9.68 -1.85
C SER A 245 3.26 -10.21 -2.15
N VAL A 246 2.86 -10.29 -3.43
CA VAL A 246 1.62 -10.93 -3.89
C VAL A 246 1.64 -12.41 -3.56
N PHE A 247 2.73 -13.11 -3.88
CA PHE A 247 2.90 -14.51 -3.54
C PHE A 247 2.75 -14.77 -2.04
N MET A 248 3.40 -13.97 -1.19
CA MET A 248 3.27 -14.08 0.27
C MET A 248 1.83 -13.84 0.73
N THR A 249 1.16 -12.83 0.18
CA THR A 249 -0.24 -12.54 0.50
C THR A 249 -1.16 -13.71 0.14
N LEU A 250 -0.98 -14.31 -1.04
CA LEU A 250 -1.78 -15.47 -1.48
C LEU A 250 -1.42 -16.76 -0.72
N ALA A 251 -0.15 -16.96 -0.37
CA ALA A 251 0.25 -18.07 0.50
C ALA A 251 -0.43 -17.96 1.89
N LEU A 252 -0.52 -16.74 2.43
CA LEU A 252 -1.27 -16.47 3.66
C LEU A 252 -2.76 -16.82 3.52
N VAL A 253 -3.39 -16.47 2.39
CA VAL A 253 -4.76 -16.91 2.08
C VAL A 253 -4.88 -18.44 2.18
N LYS A 254 -3.95 -19.19 1.57
CA LYS A 254 -3.96 -20.67 1.65
C LYS A 254 -3.78 -21.19 3.08
N GLU A 255 -2.95 -20.55 3.90
CA GLU A 255 -2.82 -20.92 5.32
C GLU A 255 -4.11 -20.65 6.12
N LEU A 256 -4.77 -19.52 5.88
CA LEU A 256 -6.06 -19.20 6.51
C LEU A 256 -7.18 -20.17 6.10
N VAL A 257 -7.16 -20.64 4.84
CA VAL A 257 -8.09 -21.69 4.38
C VAL A 257 -7.84 -23.01 5.11
N LYS A 258 -6.58 -23.39 5.40
CA LYS A 258 -6.26 -24.57 6.22
C LYS A 258 -6.79 -24.44 7.65
N LEU A 259 -6.93 -23.21 8.15
CA LEU A 259 -7.56 -22.91 9.45
C LEU A 259 -9.10 -22.92 9.41
N GLY A 260 -9.71 -23.20 8.25
CA GLY A 260 -11.16 -23.41 8.10
C GLY A 260 -11.94 -22.21 7.56
N ASN A 261 -11.26 -21.14 7.11
CA ASN A 261 -11.90 -20.02 6.43
C ASN A 261 -12.22 -20.37 4.97
N THR A 262 -13.23 -19.73 4.39
CA THR A 262 -13.35 -19.72 2.91
C THR A 262 -12.25 -18.84 2.32
N GLU A 263 -11.99 -18.98 1.01
CA GLU A 263 -10.95 -18.18 0.35
C GLU A 263 -11.33 -16.69 0.32
N GLU A 264 -12.62 -16.36 0.15
CA GLU A 264 -13.13 -14.99 0.21
C GLU A 264 -12.97 -14.39 1.61
N GLN A 265 -13.28 -15.15 2.65
CA GLN A 265 -13.07 -14.73 4.04
C GLN A 265 -11.59 -14.49 4.34
N ALA A 266 -10.73 -15.40 3.89
CA ALA A 266 -9.28 -15.27 4.08
C ALA A 266 -8.73 -14.02 3.37
N ILE A 267 -9.18 -13.73 2.14
CA ILE A 267 -8.82 -12.49 1.44
C ILE A 267 -9.32 -11.27 2.22
N ARG A 268 -10.61 -11.24 2.62
CA ARG A 268 -11.20 -10.12 3.40
C ARG A 268 -10.42 -9.85 4.68
N MET A 269 -10.04 -10.90 5.40
CA MET A 269 -9.28 -10.79 6.64
C MET A 269 -7.96 -10.04 6.45
N ILE A 270 -7.29 -10.24 5.30
CA ILE A 270 -6.01 -9.61 4.99
C ILE A 270 -6.20 -8.18 4.45
N VAL A 271 -7.09 -8.01 3.46
CA VAL A 271 -7.24 -6.73 2.73
C VAL A 271 -8.10 -5.71 3.49
N LYS A 272 -8.84 -6.14 4.51
CA LYS A 272 -9.74 -5.28 5.29
C LYS A 272 -9.60 -5.48 6.79
N ASP A 273 -9.92 -6.67 7.31
CA ASP A 273 -10.12 -6.84 8.77
C ASP A 273 -8.82 -6.56 9.55
N PHE A 274 -7.66 -6.91 9.00
CA PHE A 274 -6.34 -6.59 9.56
C PHE A 274 -6.07 -5.08 9.60
N GLN A 275 -6.35 -4.36 8.51
CA GLN A 275 -6.11 -2.91 8.44
C GLN A 275 -7.06 -2.13 9.35
N GLU A 276 -8.31 -2.58 9.52
CA GLU A 276 -9.28 -1.95 10.44
C GLU A 276 -8.86 -2.04 11.91
N GLN A 277 -7.97 -2.98 12.28
CA GLN A 277 -7.37 -3.02 13.62
C GLN A 277 -6.25 -1.98 13.80
N ASN A 278 -6.01 -1.12 12.79
CA ASN A 278 -5.10 0.01 12.82
C ASN A 278 -3.67 -0.36 13.27
N PRO A 279 -3.01 -1.35 12.63
CA PRO A 279 -1.66 -1.77 12.98
C PRO A 279 -0.65 -0.63 12.80
N ASN A 280 0.47 -0.69 13.51
CA ASN A 280 1.65 0.17 13.34
C ASN A 280 2.93 -0.66 13.45
N ASP A 281 4.08 -0.03 13.20
CA ASP A 281 5.39 -0.70 13.18
C ASP A 281 5.72 -1.45 14.49
N ASP A 282 5.16 -1.05 15.63
CA ASP A 282 5.40 -1.67 16.93
C ASP A 282 4.44 -2.84 17.23
N ASN A 283 3.17 -2.77 16.80
CA ASN A 283 2.13 -3.70 17.23
C ASN A 283 1.62 -4.67 16.14
N TRP A 284 2.03 -4.49 14.88
CA TRP A 284 1.41 -5.18 13.76
C TRP A 284 1.47 -6.71 13.87
N LYS A 285 2.53 -7.27 14.49
CA LYS A 285 2.65 -8.73 14.69
C LYS A 285 1.61 -9.26 15.68
N GLU A 286 1.29 -8.47 16.72
CA GLU A 286 0.23 -8.82 17.68
C GLU A 286 -1.14 -8.74 17.02
N VAL A 287 -1.40 -7.66 16.27
CA VAL A 287 -2.63 -7.48 15.49
C VAL A 287 -2.80 -8.61 14.47
N PHE A 288 -1.74 -8.95 13.75
CA PHE A 288 -1.70 -10.05 12.78
C PHE A 288 -2.14 -11.36 13.44
N GLN A 289 -1.56 -11.70 14.59
CA GLN A 289 -1.92 -12.92 15.30
C GLN A 289 -3.37 -12.90 15.82
N GLN A 290 -3.86 -11.76 16.30
CA GLN A 290 -5.21 -11.62 16.82
C GLN A 290 -6.27 -11.78 15.72
N VAL A 291 -6.05 -11.15 14.56
CA VAL A 291 -7.01 -11.18 13.44
C VAL A 291 -6.94 -12.52 12.71
N LEU A 292 -5.72 -13.01 12.43
CA LEU A 292 -5.50 -14.15 11.53
C LEU A 292 -5.40 -15.49 12.25
N SER A 293 -5.36 -15.48 13.59
CA SER A 293 -5.14 -16.68 14.42
C SER A 293 -3.87 -17.46 14.05
N LEU A 294 -2.89 -16.78 13.45
CA LEU A 294 -1.60 -17.30 12.99
C LEU A 294 -0.53 -16.25 13.32
N SER A 295 0.57 -16.63 13.98
CA SER A 295 1.66 -15.67 14.21
C SER A 295 2.49 -15.46 12.95
N VAL A 296 3.14 -14.31 12.83
CA VAL A 296 4.04 -13.99 11.71
C VAL A 296 5.16 -15.03 11.60
N ASP A 297 5.79 -15.42 12.71
CA ASP A 297 6.84 -16.44 12.71
C ASP A 297 6.34 -17.80 12.21
N ALA A 298 5.10 -18.19 12.57
CA ALA A 298 4.52 -19.45 12.10
C ALA A 298 4.19 -19.39 10.61
N PHE A 299 3.69 -18.24 10.13
CA PHE A 299 3.46 -18.00 8.71
C PHE A 299 4.78 -18.03 7.91
N TYR A 300 5.81 -17.30 8.35
CA TYR A 300 7.11 -17.31 7.68
C TYR A 300 7.75 -18.69 7.65
N GLN A 301 7.57 -19.50 8.71
CA GLN A 301 8.02 -20.90 8.71
C GLN A 301 7.21 -21.77 7.73
N SER A 302 5.91 -21.51 7.54
CA SER A 302 5.09 -22.29 6.61
C SER A 302 5.45 -22.05 5.14
N LEU A 303 5.94 -20.85 4.81
CA LEU A 303 6.38 -20.49 3.44
C LEU A 303 7.48 -21.41 2.89
N ALA A 304 8.31 -22.00 3.76
CA ALA A 304 9.32 -22.97 3.35
C ALA A 304 8.76 -24.26 2.72
N ALA A 305 7.45 -24.54 2.89
CA ALA A 305 6.76 -25.66 2.25
C ALA A 305 6.25 -25.34 0.83
N TYR A 306 6.29 -24.07 0.42
CA TYR A 306 5.85 -23.62 -0.90
C TYR A 306 7.02 -23.59 -1.88
N THR A 307 6.71 -23.63 -3.17
CA THR A 307 7.67 -23.27 -4.22
C THR A 307 7.47 -21.78 -4.51
N ALA A 308 8.56 -21.02 -4.64
CA ALA A 308 8.53 -19.61 -5.04
C ALA A 308 8.07 -19.47 -6.50
N ASP A 309 6.78 -19.65 -6.71
CA ASP A 309 6.09 -19.67 -8.01
C ASP A 309 4.63 -19.29 -7.78
N ILE A 310 4.18 -18.24 -8.46
CA ILE A 310 2.83 -17.67 -8.32
C ILE A 310 1.76 -18.71 -8.62
N GLU A 311 2.02 -19.63 -9.56
CA GLU A 311 1.09 -20.68 -10.01
C GLU A 311 0.68 -21.62 -8.87
N THR A 312 1.48 -21.70 -7.80
CA THR A 312 1.19 -22.55 -6.64
C THR A 312 0.21 -21.94 -5.65
N VAL A 313 -0.07 -20.64 -5.76
CA VAL A 313 -0.89 -19.89 -4.80
C VAL A 313 -2.04 -19.11 -5.43
N ILE A 314 -2.21 -19.14 -6.76
CA ILE A 314 -3.33 -18.47 -7.45
C ILE A 314 -4.68 -18.81 -6.76
N PRO A 315 -5.57 -17.82 -6.56
CA PRO A 315 -6.91 -18.05 -6.06
C PRO A 315 -7.72 -19.01 -6.93
N SER A 316 -8.79 -19.58 -6.39
CA SER A 316 -9.70 -20.41 -7.17
C SER A 316 -10.35 -19.61 -8.28
N GLU A 317 -10.58 -20.27 -9.43
CA GLU A 317 -11.29 -19.64 -10.55
C GLU A 317 -12.68 -19.16 -10.11
N GLY A 318 -13.00 -17.91 -10.42
CA GLY A 318 -14.29 -17.32 -10.09
C GLY A 318 -14.37 -16.58 -8.74
N ILE A 319 -13.26 -16.47 -8.00
CA ILE A 319 -13.15 -15.49 -6.91
C ILE A 319 -13.39 -14.08 -7.48
N ARG A 320 -14.25 -13.32 -6.81
CA ARG A 320 -14.58 -11.94 -7.17
C ARG A 320 -14.38 -11.03 -5.97
N LEU A 321 -13.93 -9.80 -6.19
CA LEU A 321 -13.94 -8.77 -5.14
C LEU A 321 -15.35 -8.57 -4.59
N GLN A 322 -16.36 -8.80 -5.41
CA GLN A 322 -17.75 -8.85 -4.96
C GLN A 322 -17.95 -9.74 -3.73
N ASP A 323 -17.50 -10.98 -3.82
CA ASP A 323 -17.75 -11.98 -2.78
C ASP A 323 -16.85 -11.76 -1.55
N VAL A 324 -15.74 -11.02 -1.70
CA VAL A 324 -14.84 -10.61 -0.60
C VAL A 324 -15.49 -9.53 0.28
N PHE A 325 -16.17 -8.54 -0.31
CA PHE A 325 -16.67 -7.36 0.40
C PHE A 325 -18.19 -7.33 0.66
N GLU A 326 -18.96 -8.29 0.13
CA GLU A 326 -20.40 -8.43 0.42
C GLU A 326 -20.74 -9.37 1.61
N ASN A 327 -19.71 -9.94 2.26
CA ASN A 327 -19.82 -10.91 3.37
C ASN A 327 -19.57 -10.34 4.77
#